data_AF-A8JKI1-F1
#
_entry.id   AF-A8JKI1-F1
#
_cell.length_a   1.000
_cell.length_b   1.000
_cell.length_c   1.000
_cell.angle_alpha   90.00
_cell.angle_beta   90.00
_cell.angle_gamma   90.00
#
_symmetry.space_group_name_H-M   'P 1'
#
loop_
_entity.id
_entity.type
_entity.pdbx_description
1 polymer ?
#
loop_
_entity_poly.entity_id
_entity_poly.type
_entity_poly.pdbx_seq_one_letter_code
_entity_poly.pdbx_strand_id
1 'polypeptide(L)'
;GRENYITDLIRKTKSSTNDANTGANVQHENCLIFALQKENTDVLGGEKDLSSYSNPDNDPNGDWKSSDPSAKSGNQENNWFAVENPYTGQIDYPPQGRFWLFSKNSIKKHLENGTIVFKKEIKEGERGFIYKKYKNKLKTQLKTLNSLIATDNTCMNQVGTKELSELDLPDDLKNP
;
A
#
# COMPACT_ATOMS: atom_id res chain seq x y z
N GLY A 1 21.82 -15.11 12.08
CA GLY A 1 22.58 -15.23 10.83
C GLY A 1 21.86 -14.53 9.68
N ARG A 2 22.29 -14.75 8.43
CA ARG A 2 21.72 -14.13 7.22
C ARG A 2 20.23 -14.45 7.04
N GLU A 3 19.81 -15.64 7.47
CA GLU A 3 18.42 -16.10 7.47
C GLU A 3 17.49 -15.21 8.29
N ASN A 4 18.04 -14.51 9.30
CA ASN A 4 17.31 -13.62 10.18
C ASN A 4 17.23 -12.16 9.65
N TYR A 5 17.75 -11.88 8.46
CA TYR A 5 17.59 -10.58 7.79
C TYR A 5 16.12 -10.34 7.44
N ILE A 6 15.57 -9.20 7.83
CA ILE A 6 14.20 -8.78 7.47
C ILE A 6 14.23 -7.90 6.23
N THR A 7 14.84 -6.72 6.33
CA THR A 7 14.90 -5.70 5.28
C THR A 7 15.92 -4.64 5.64
N ASP A 8 16.19 -3.72 4.73
CA ASP A 8 16.95 -2.50 4.95
C ASP A 8 16.04 -1.29 4.76
N LEU A 9 16.20 -0.29 5.64
CA LEU A 9 15.58 1.01 5.46
C LEU A 9 16.57 1.93 4.75
N ILE A 10 16.07 2.70 3.79
CA ILE A 10 16.85 3.75 3.14
C ILE A 10 16.50 5.08 3.81
N ARG A 11 17.51 5.73 4.40
CA ARG A 11 17.38 7.08 4.93
C ARG A 11 18.05 8.08 4.02
N LYS A 12 17.36 9.16 3.68
CA LYS A 12 17.96 10.30 2.97
C LYS A 12 18.81 11.11 3.95
N THR A 13 20.07 11.35 3.62
CA THR A 13 21.04 12.01 4.53
C THR A 13 21.21 13.49 4.21
N LYS A 14 21.13 13.87 2.93
CA LYS A 14 21.32 15.23 2.41
C LYS A 14 20.52 15.43 1.12
N SER A 15 20.44 16.67 0.62
CA SER A 15 19.80 16.96 -0.68
C SER A 15 20.81 17.08 -1.82
N SER A 16 21.97 17.69 -1.55
CA SER A 16 23.09 17.83 -2.48
C SER A 16 24.39 17.56 -1.74
N THR A 17 25.36 16.99 -2.44
CA THR A 17 26.72 16.76 -1.92
C THR A 17 27.70 17.75 -2.54
N ASN A 18 28.64 18.22 -1.73
CA ASN A 18 29.78 19.01 -2.22
C ASN A 18 30.91 18.11 -2.73
N ASP A 19 30.85 16.81 -2.41
CA ASP A 19 31.90 15.81 -2.70
C ASP A 19 31.54 14.93 -3.90
N ALA A 20 31.02 15.55 -4.97
CA ALA A 20 30.59 14.83 -6.17
C ALA A 20 31.74 14.60 -7.16
N ASN A 21 32.84 13.99 -6.71
CA ASN A 21 34.04 13.77 -7.55
C ASN A 21 33.76 12.97 -8.83
N THR A 22 32.73 12.12 -8.81
CA THR A 22 32.27 11.32 -9.96
C THR A 22 31.02 11.89 -10.64
N GLY A 23 30.55 13.07 -10.22
CA GLY A 23 29.27 13.65 -10.62
C GLY A 23 28.04 13.01 -9.95
N ALA A 24 28.22 11.94 -9.15
CA ALA A 24 27.14 11.30 -8.43
C ALA A 24 26.85 11.99 -7.08
N ASN A 25 25.58 12.33 -6.84
CA ASN A 25 25.10 12.80 -5.56
C ASN A 25 24.64 11.64 -4.66
N VAL A 26 25.58 11.02 -3.94
CA VAL A 26 25.26 9.98 -2.96
C VAL A 26 24.67 10.64 -1.71
N GLN A 27 23.37 10.41 -1.51
CA GLN A 27 22.56 11.15 -0.52
C GLN A 27 21.68 10.26 0.35
N HIS A 28 22.02 8.99 0.47
CA HIS A 28 21.31 8.06 1.34
C HIS A 28 22.28 7.14 2.09
N GLU A 29 21.75 6.50 3.12
CA GLU A 29 22.38 5.42 3.86
C GLU A 29 21.38 4.28 4.09
N ASN A 30 21.88 3.15 4.58
CA ASN A 30 21.07 1.96 4.87
C ASN A 30 21.05 1.69 6.37
N CYS A 31 19.87 1.34 6.91
CA CYS A 31 19.70 0.79 8.24
C CYS A 31 19.23 -0.66 8.11
N LEU A 32 20.08 -1.62 8.48
CA LEU A 32 19.76 -3.04 8.34
C LEU A 32 18.92 -3.52 9.51
N ILE A 33 17.84 -4.25 9.21
CA ILE A 33 16.94 -4.84 10.22
C ILE A 33 17.12 -6.36 10.22
N PHE A 34 17.48 -6.89 11.39
CA PHE A 34 17.56 -8.32 11.68
C PHE A 34 16.67 -8.68 12.85
N ALA A 35 16.10 -9.88 12.83
CA ALA A 35 15.41 -10.48 13.97
C ALA A 35 16.34 -11.42 14.75
N LEU A 36 16.00 -11.71 16.01
CA LEU A 36 16.58 -12.86 16.70
C LEU A 36 15.96 -14.18 16.18
N GLN A 37 14.64 -14.16 15.93
CA GLN A 37 13.86 -15.26 15.35
C GLN A 37 12.85 -14.66 14.35
N LYS A 38 13.19 -14.70 13.06
CA LYS A 38 12.42 -14.04 12.00
C LYS A 38 10.98 -14.55 11.88
N GLU A 39 10.76 -15.84 12.09
CA GLU A 39 9.45 -16.48 11.98
C GLU A 39 8.46 -15.97 13.03
N ASN A 40 8.96 -15.47 14.16
CA ASN A 40 8.18 -14.95 15.28
C ASN A 40 8.21 -13.42 15.38
N THR A 41 8.74 -12.73 14.36
CA THR A 41 8.90 -11.27 14.39
C THR A 41 7.89 -10.61 13.47
N ASP A 42 7.19 -9.60 13.99
CA ASP A 42 6.36 -8.71 13.20
C ASP A 42 6.91 -7.27 13.29
N VAL A 43 7.01 -6.62 12.13
CA VAL A 43 7.43 -5.21 11.99
C VAL A 43 6.29 -4.32 11.52
N LEU A 44 5.05 -4.81 11.58
CA LEU A 44 3.86 -3.97 11.44
C LEU A 44 3.91 -2.82 12.47
N GLY A 45 3.53 -1.63 12.05
CA GLY A 45 3.60 -0.44 12.89
C GLY A 45 2.61 0.64 12.47
N GLY A 46 2.14 1.42 13.46
CA GLY A 46 1.15 2.47 13.27
C GLY A 46 -0.20 1.98 12.75
N GLU A 47 -1.21 2.85 12.79
CA GLU A 47 -2.55 2.53 12.30
C GLU A 47 -2.70 2.88 10.82
N LYS A 48 -3.41 2.02 10.08
CA LYS A 48 -3.88 2.30 8.72
C LYS A 48 -4.83 3.48 8.76
N ASP A 49 -4.71 4.35 7.77
CA ASP A 49 -5.76 5.33 7.52
C ASP A 49 -6.99 4.60 6.96
N LEU A 50 -8.05 4.55 7.77
CA LEU A 50 -9.33 3.94 7.43
C LEU A 50 -10.42 4.98 7.14
N SER A 51 -10.07 6.26 7.03
CA SER A 51 -11.04 7.36 6.76
C SER A 51 -11.78 7.18 5.43
N SER A 52 -11.14 6.54 4.45
CA SER A 52 -11.74 6.23 3.14
C SER A 52 -12.84 5.16 3.17
N TYR A 53 -13.06 4.48 4.29
CA TYR A 53 -14.11 3.49 4.45
C TYR A 53 -15.37 4.15 5.01
N SER A 54 -16.51 3.90 4.37
CA SER A 54 -17.82 4.38 4.80
C SER A 54 -18.92 3.41 4.40
N ASN A 55 -20.12 3.58 4.94
CA ASN A 55 -21.28 2.75 4.59
C ASN A 55 -22.46 3.60 4.09
N PRO A 56 -22.33 4.27 2.93
CA PRO A 56 -23.33 5.23 2.45
C PRO A 56 -24.64 4.56 2.00
N ASP A 57 -24.62 3.27 1.71
CA ASP A 57 -25.74 2.49 1.19
C ASP A 57 -26.35 1.52 2.22
N ASN A 58 -26.00 1.66 3.50
CA ASN A 58 -26.44 0.78 4.58
C ASN A 58 -26.19 -0.71 4.28
N ASP A 59 -25.05 -1.02 3.67
CA ASP A 59 -24.63 -2.39 3.40
C ASP A 59 -24.54 -3.19 4.70
N PRO A 60 -25.17 -4.38 4.80
CA PRO A 60 -25.15 -5.21 6.01
C PRO A 60 -23.75 -5.71 6.38
N ASN A 61 -22.79 -5.70 5.45
CA ASN A 61 -21.41 -6.05 5.73
C ASN A 61 -20.60 -4.90 6.35
N GLY A 62 -21.20 -3.72 6.53
CA GLY A 62 -20.60 -2.55 7.18
C GLY A 62 -19.72 -1.72 6.23
N ASP A 63 -18.86 -0.87 6.83
CA ASP A 63 -18.03 0.07 6.08
C ASP A 63 -17.22 -0.60 4.95
N TRP A 64 -17.26 -0.01 3.78
CA TRP A 64 -16.54 -0.46 2.60
C TRP A 64 -15.93 0.72 1.84
N LYS A 65 -15.06 0.38 0.89
CA LYS A 65 -14.60 1.34 -0.13
C LYS A 65 -14.53 0.68 -1.49
N SER A 66 -14.65 1.49 -2.54
CA SER A 66 -14.41 1.04 -3.91
C SER A 66 -12.92 0.70 -4.08
N SER A 67 -12.63 -0.39 -4.78
CA SER A 67 -11.27 -0.84 -5.07
C SER A 67 -11.17 -1.26 -6.54
N ASP A 68 -9.96 -1.22 -7.09
CA ASP A 68 -9.69 -1.83 -8.39
C ASP A 68 -9.92 -3.36 -8.29
N PRO A 69 -10.82 -3.94 -9.10
CA PRO A 69 -11.05 -5.38 -9.17
C PRO A 69 -9.99 -6.13 -9.96
N SER A 70 -8.93 -5.48 -10.44
CA SER A 70 -7.92 -6.10 -11.29
C SER A 70 -6.52 -6.12 -10.67
N ALA A 71 -5.67 -7.02 -11.14
CA ALA A 71 -4.26 -7.15 -10.77
C ALA A 71 -3.40 -7.56 -11.97
N LYS A 72 -2.08 -7.34 -11.90
CA LYS A 72 -1.12 -7.79 -12.94
C LYS A 72 -0.95 -9.31 -12.97
N SER A 73 -1.21 -9.97 -11.85
CA SER A 73 -1.18 -11.42 -11.73
C SER A 73 -2.56 -12.01 -11.94
N GLY A 74 -2.65 -13.12 -12.65
CA GLY A 74 -3.87 -13.89 -12.81
C GLY A 74 -3.68 -15.02 -13.81
N ASN A 75 -4.70 -15.85 -13.93
CA ASN A 75 -4.72 -16.92 -14.91
C ASN A 75 -5.60 -16.50 -16.10
N GLN A 76 -5.09 -16.66 -17.32
CA GLN A 76 -5.80 -16.29 -18.55
C GLN A 76 -7.14 -17.02 -18.72
N GLU A 77 -7.21 -18.30 -18.37
CA GLU A 77 -8.42 -19.12 -18.53
C GLU A 77 -9.53 -18.72 -17.55
N ASN A 78 -9.14 -18.36 -16.33
CA ASN A 78 -10.07 -18.22 -15.20
C ASN A 78 -10.32 -16.78 -14.75
N ASN A 79 -9.36 -15.87 -14.91
CA ASN A 79 -9.44 -14.48 -14.44
C ASN A 79 -9.56 -13.45 -15.58
N TRP A 80 -9.42 -13.88 -16.83
CA TRP A 80 -9.70 -13.05 -17.99
C TRP A 80 -11.03 -13.47 -18.61
N PHE A 81 -12.08 -12.68 -18.38
CA PHE A 81 -13.41 -12.94 -18.92
C PHE A 81 -14.29 -11.69 -18.87
N ALA A 82 -15.30 -11.67 -19.74
CA ALA A 82 -16.35 -10.65 -19.76
C ALA A 82 -17.20 -10.75 -18.50
N VAL A 83 -17.44 -9.60 -17.87
CA VAL A 83 -18.47 -9.44 -16.86
C VAL A 83 -19.56 -8.54 -17.46
N GLU A 84 -20.73 -9.12 -17.69
CA GLU A 84 -21.88 -8.40 -18.22
C GLU A 84 -22.76 -7.88 -17.07
N ASN A 85 -23.07 -6.59 -17.10
CA ASN A 85 -24.02 -5.98 -16.18
C ASN A 85 -25.46 -6.25 -16.65
N PRO A 86 -26.29 -6.97 -15.87
CA PRO A 86 -27.64 -7.34 -16.29
C PRO A 86 -28.62 -6.14 -16.35
N TYR A 87 -28.29 -5.01 -15.73
CA TYR A 87 -29.17 -3.82 -15.73
C TYR A 87 -28.94 -2.94 -16.96
N THR A 88 -27.69 -2.83 -17.42
CA THR A 88 -27.30 -1.88 -18.48
C THR A 88 -26.81 -2.55 -19.76
N GLY A 89 -26.56 -3.86 -19.75
CA GLY A 89 -25.91 -4.58 -20.85
C GLY A 89 -24.42 -4.27 -21.04
N GLN A 90 -23.82 -3.50 -20.14
CA GLN A 90 -22.39 -3.15 -20.21
C GLN A 90 -21.52 -4.38 -20.02
N ILE A 91 -20.55 -4.58 -20.92
CA ILE A 91 -19.60 -5.69 -20.87
C ILE A 91 -18.23 -5.14 -20.50
N ASP A 92 -17.72 -5.56 -19.35
CA ASP A 92 -16.42 -5.14 -18.86
C ASP A 92 -15.40 -6.28 -18.92
N TYR A 93 -14.22 -5.98 -19.45
CA TYR A 93 -13.04 -6.83 -19.38
C TYR A 93 -11.99 -6.23 -18.43
N PRO A 94 -11.06 -7.05 -17.90
CA PRO A 94 -9.90 -6.52 -17.22
C PRO A 94 -9.13 -5.56 -18.14
N PRO A 95 -8.49 -4.50 -17.61
CA PRO A 95 -7.60 -3.67 -18.43
C PRO A 95 -6.48 -4.48 -19.07
N GLN A 96 -5.91 -3.98 -20.16
CA GLN A 96 -4.80 -4.64 -20.85
C GLN A 96 -3.63 -4.96 -19.90
N GLY A 97 -3.13 -6.20 -19.96
CA GLY A 97 -2.06 -6.68 -19.08
C GLY A 97 -2.48 -6.93 -17.62
N ARG A 98 -3.79 -6.97 -17.34
CA ARG A 98 -4.36 -7.25 -16.03
C ARG A 98 -5.42 -8.34 -16.11
N PHE A 99 -5.77 -8.86 -14.95
CA PHE A 99 -6.75 -9.92 -14.73
C PHE A 99 -7.68 -9.55 -13.59
N TRP A 100 -8.89 -10.09 -13.56
CA TRP A 100 -9.78 -9.92 -12.41
C TRP A 100 -9.20 -10.60 -11.16
N LEU A 101 -9.38 -9.97 -10.01
CA LEU A 101 -9.06 -10.51 -8.68
C LEU A 101 -9.92 -11.73 -8.33
N PHE A 102 -11.03 -11.90 -9.03
CA PHE A 102 -11.94 -13.04 -8.94
C PHE A 102 -11.91 -13.85 -10.23
N SER A 103 -12.22 -15.13 -10.13
CA SER A 103 -12.32 -16.04 -11.27
C SER A 103 -13.78 -16.24 -11.71
N LYS A 104 -13.96 -16.81 -12.92
CA LYS A 104 -15.26 -17.30 -13.44
C LYS A 104 -16.01 -18.14 -12.40
N ASN A 105 -15.29 -19.00 -11.69
CA ASN A 105 -15.89 -19.92 -10.71
C ASN A 105 -16.28 -19.21 -9.40
N SER A 106 -15.64 -18.08 -9.08
CA SER A 106 -15.86 -17.36 -7.83
C SER A 106 -16.79 -16.14 -7.96
N ILE A 107 -17.06 -15.65 -9.17
CA ILE A 107 -17.84 -14.42 -9.38
C ILE A 107 -19.22 -14.50 -8.73
N LYS A 108 -19.89 -15.65 -8.80
CA LYS A 108 -21.19 -15.87 -8.15
C LYS A 108 -21.12 -15.60 -6.65
N LYS A 109 -20.09 -16.14 -5.98
CA LYS A 109 -19.84 -15.92 -4.55
C LYS A 109 -19.52 -14.45 -4.25
N HIS A 110 -18.87 -13.74 -5.17
CA HIS A 110 -18.62 -12.31 -5.00
C HIS A 110 -19.90 -11.47 -5.08
N LEU A 111 -20.81 -11.83 -5.99
CA LEU A 111 -22.14 -11.22 -6.10
C LEU A 111 -22.98 -11.52 -4.85
N GLU A 112 -23.04 -12.78 -4.42
CA GLU A 112 -23.78 -13.21 -3.23
C GLU A 112 -23.30 -12.51 -1.94
N ASN A 113 -21.98 -12.33 -1.79
CA ASN A 113 -21.40 -11.64 -0.64
C ASN A 113 -21.41 -10.11 -0.77
N GLY A 114 -21.97 -9.55 -1.85
CA GLY A 114 -21.99 -8.11 -2.10
C GLY A 114 -20.61 -7.49 -2.32
N THR A 115 -19.57 -8.27 -2.62
CA THR A 115 -18.25 -7.70 -2.99
C THR A 115 -18.22 -7.21 -4.43
N ILE A 116 -19.09 -7.73 -5.30
CA ILE A 116 -19.41 -7.15 -6.61
C ILE A 116 -20.86 -6.70 -6.58
N VAL A 117 -21.10 -5.45 -6.96
CA VAL A 117 -22.46 -4.89 -7.10
C VAL A 117 -22.58 -4.24 -8.46
N PHE A 118 -23.55 -4.69 -9.26
CA PHE A 118 -23.83 -4.10 -10.56
C PHE A 118 -24.48 -2.73 -10.41
N LYS A 119 -24.02 -1.76 -11.20
CA LYS A 119 -24.61 -0.43 -11.23
C LYS A 119 -25.90 -0.45 -12.03
N LYS A 120 -26.93 0.24 -11.54
CA LYS A 120 -28.20 0.39 -12.27
C LYS A 120 -28.09 1.39 -13.41
N GLU A 121 -27.20 2.38 -13.27
CA GLU A 121 -26.91 3.41 -14.26
C GLU A 121 -25.39 3.54 -14.40
N ILE A 122 -24.91 3.79 -15.61
CA ILE A 122 -23.50 4.00 -15.92
C ILE A 122 -23.32 5.28 -16.73
N LYS A 123 -22.20 5.97 -16.50
CA LYS A 123 -21.74 7.06 -17.37
C LYS A 123 -20.77 6.51 -18.40
N GLU A 124 -20.57 7.25 -19.48
CA GLU A 124 -19.59 6.91 -20.50
C GLU A 124 -18.20 6.73 -19.89
N GLY A 125 -17.54 5.62 -20.22
CA GLY A 125 -16.23 5.26 -19.69
C GLY A 125 -16.23 4.63 -18.29
N GLU A 126 -17.37 4.52 -17.62
CA GLU A 126 -17.46 3.83 -16.34
C GLU A 126 -17.67 2.32 -16.49
N ARG A 127 -17.05 1.56 -15.59
CA ARG A 127 -17.36 0.13 -15.40
C ARG A 127 -18.78 -0.07 -14.90
N GLY A 128 -19.44 -1.12 -15.37
CA GLY A 128 -20.78 -1.57 -15.01
C GLY A 128 -20.93 -2.16 -13.60
N PHE A 129 -19.86 -2.35 -12.85
CA PHE A 129 -19.94 -2.82 -11.47
C PHE A 129 -18.96 -2.12 -10.54
N ILE A 130 -19.28 -2.13 -9.25
CA ILE A 130 -18.43 -1.70 -8.14
C ILE A 130 -17.81 -2.95 -7.52
N TYR A 131 -16.52 -2.88 -7.21
CA TYR A 131 -15.83 -3.88 -6.42
C TYR A 131 -15.56 -3.33 -5.02
N LYS A 132 -16.29 -3.86 -4.03
CA LYS A 132 -16.24 -3.39 -2.64
C LYS A 132 -15.16 -4.13 -1.87
N LYS A 133 -14.37 -3.38 -1.11
CA LYS A 133 -13.46 -3.91 -0.09
C LYS A 133 -13.99 -3.52 1.29
N TYR A 134 -14.39 -4.51 2.08
CA TYR A 134 -14.97 -4.29 3.40
C TYR A 134 -13.90 -4.08 4.49
N LYS A 135 -14.17 -3.16 5.41
CA LYS A 135 -13.28 -2.81 6.54
C LYS A 135 -13.13 -3.97 7.53
N ASN A 136 -14.23 -4.65 7.83
CA ASN A 136 -14.24 -5.81 8.73
C ASN A 136 -13.53 -7.06 8.17
N LYS A 137 -13.19 -7.06 6.87
CA LYS A 137 -12.40 -8.13 6.23
C LYS A 137 -10.90 -7.81 6.17
N LEU A 138 -10.45 -6.70 6.76
CA LEU A 138 -9.03 -6.39 6.86
C LEU A 138 -8.35 -7.39 7.82
N LYS A 139 -7.30 -8.06 7.34
CA LYS A 139 -6.51 -9.00 8.16
C LYS A 139 -5.81 -8.33 9.34
N THR A 140 -5.43 -7.06 9.17
CA THR A 140 -4.79 -6.24 10.21
C THR A 140 -5.09 -4.78 9.93
N GLN A 141 -5.23 -4.00 11.00
CA GLN A 141 -5.38 -2.54 10.94
C GLN A 141 -4.02 -1.82 10.99
N LEU A 142 -2.92 -2.56 11.16
CA LEU A 142 -1.58 -1.99 11.20
C LEU A 142 -0.98 -1.83 9.80
N LYS A 143 -0.11 -0.84 9.62
CA LYS A 143 0.64 -0.63 8.37
C LYS A 143 1.87 -1.52 8.32
N THR A 144 2.27 -1.87 7.10
CA THR A 144 3.58 -2.47 6.85
C THR A 144 4.67 -1.42 7.05
N LEU A 145 5.84 -1.85 7.55
CA LEU A 145 7.04 -1.05 7.50
C LEU A 145 7.49 -0.88 6.04
N ASN A 146 7.47 0.36 5.55
CA ASN A 146 7.93 0.67 4.20
C ASN A 146 9.46 0.87 4.24
N SER A 147 10.21 0.17 3.38
CA SER A 147 11.67 0.31 3.33
C SER A 147 12.15 1.74 3.00
N LEU A 148 11.31 2.53 2.33
CA LEU A 148 11.60 3.93 1.98
C LEU A 148 11.00 4.95 2.95
N ILE A 149 10.59 4.54 4.15
CA ILE A 149 9.91 5.40 5.13
C ILE A 149 10.69 6.67 5.49
N ALA A 150 12.04 6.63 5.43
CA ALA A 150 12.92 7.73 5.86
C ALA A 150 13.59 8.47 4.68
N THR A 151 12.97 8.44 3.50
CA THR A 151 13.51 9.11 2.30
C THR A 151 13.07 10.57 2.13
N ASP A 152 12.13 11.02 2.97
CA ASP A 152 11.70 12.40 3.02
C ASP A 152 12.77 13.33 3.64
N ASN A 153 12.70 14.62 3.30
CA ASN A 153 13.64 15.63 3.80
C ASN A 153 13.60 15.80 5.33
N THR A 154 12.49 15.41 5.96
CA THR A 154 12.32 15.38 7.42
C THR A 154 13.25 14.41 8.14
N CYS A 155 13.92 13.49 7.42
CA CYS A 155 14.85 12.52 8.00
C CYS A 155 16.34 12.82 7.70
N MET A 156 16.66 13.98 7.13
CA MET A 156 18.03 14.36 6.76
C MET A 156 18.87 14.78 7.98
N ASN A 157 20.19 14.77 7.82
CA ASN A 157 21.14 15.08 8.90
C ASN A 157 20.88 16.45 9.54
N GLN A 158 20.49 17.45 8.75
CA GLN A 158 20.19 18.80 9.25
C GLN A 158 19.07 18.83 10.30
N VAL A 159 18.13 17.87 10.25
CA VAL A 159 17.04 17.79 11.22
C VAL A 159 17.59 17.35 12.57
N GLY A 160 18.42 16.29 12.60
CA GLY A 160 19.10 15.85 13.81
C GLY A 160 20.05 16.90 14.40
N THR A 161 20.79 17.63 13.56
CA THR A 161 21.64 18.75 14.01
C THR A 161 20.83 19.86 14.67
N LYS A 162 19.63 20.17 14.13
CA LYS A 162 18.73 21.18 14.69
C LYS A 162 18.11 20.71 16.01
N GLU A 163 17.66 19.45 16.08
CA GLU A 163 17.11 18.88 17.31
C GLU A 163 18.16 18.91 18.44
N LEU A 164 19.41 18.56 18.14
CA LEU A 164 20.50 18.61 19.12
C LEU A 164 20.82 20.04 19.58
N SER A 165 20.75 21.04 18.70
CA SER A 165 21.01 22.43 19.09
C SER A 165 19.89 23.05 19.92
N GLU A 166 18.67 22.53 19.81
CA GLU A 166 17.52 22.88 20.65
C GLU A 166 17.58 22.23 22.03
N LEU A 167 18.37 21.16 22.20
CA LEU A 167 18.64 20.57 23.50
C LEU A 167 19.74 21.38 24.22
N ASP A 168 19.51 21.71 25.49
CA ASP A 168 20.49 22.36 26.37
C ASP A 168 21.57 21.36 26.82
N LEU A 169 22.28 20.78 25.86
CA LEU A 169 23.37 19.85 26.10
C LEU A 169 24.66 20.62 26.37
N PRO A 170 25.54 20.10 27.24
CA PRO A 170 26.89 20.62 27.37
C PRO A 170 27.64 20.54 26.02
N ASP A 171 28.56 21.48 25.77
CA ASP A 171 29.18 21.68 24.44
C ASP A 171 29.96 20.46 23.92
N ASP A 172 30.39 19.55 24.80
CA ASP A 172 31.09 18.30 24.46
C ASP A 172 30.19 17.21 23.87
N LEU A 173 28.86 17.38 23.93
CA LEU A 173 27.87 16.45 23.37
C LEU A 173 27.16 16.99 22.11
N LYS A 174 27.52 18.18 21.62
CA LYS A 174 26.84 18.85 20.48
C LYS A 174 27.25 18.37 19.08
N ASN A 175 28.23 17.48 18.98
CA ASN A 175 28.65 16.85 17.71
C ASN A 175 28.79 15.32 17.83
N PRO A 176 27.68 14.56 17.96
CA PRO A 176 27.70 13.11 17.78
C PRO A 176 27.81 12.69 16.30
#